data_AF-A0A956Z2B3-F1
#
_entry.id   AF-A0A956Z2B3-F1
#
_cell.length_a   1.000
_cell.length_b   1.000
_cell.length_c   1.000
_cell.angle_alpha   90.00
_cell.angle_beta   90.00
_cell.angle_gamma   90.00
#
_symmetry.space_group_name_H-M   'P 1'
#
loop_
_entity.id
_entity.type
_entity.pdbx_description
1 polymer ?
#
loop_
_entity_poly.entity_id
_entity_poly.type
_entity_poly.pdbx_seq_one_letter_code
_entity_poly.pdbx_strand_id
1 'polypeptide(L)' 'MISQSKLGVSEVIGEKREAVLRLAEYYGARNVRVFGSVARGDATHDSDVDFLVDFPPG' A
#
# COMPACT_ATOMS: atom_id res chain seq x y z
N MET A 1 5.69 9.09 26.89
CA MET A 1 4.78 9.22 25.73
C MET A 1 5.55 8.79 24.51
N ILE A 2 5.27 7.60 23.97
CA ILE A 2 5.87 7.16 22.71
C ILE A 2 5.16 7.95 21.62
N SER A 3 5.86 8.86 20.95
CA SER A 3 5.35 9.47 19.73
C SER A 3 5.28 8.35 18.69
N GLN A 4 4.08 7.88 18.36
CA GLN A 4 3.88 7.00 17.22
C GLN A 4 4.37 7.78 15.98
N SER A 5 5.54 7.42 15.45
CA SER A 5 6.05 8.03 14.23
C SER A 5 5.09 7.67 13.11
N LYS A 6 4.48 8.70 12.51
CA LYS A 6 3.60 8.49 11.36
C LYS A 6 4.41 7.99 10.17
N LEU A 7 3.83 7.05 9.42
CA LEU A 7 4.44 6.36 8.29
C LEU A 7 3.70 6.71 7.01
N GLY A 8 4.44 6.81 5.89
CA GLY A 8 3.92 7.04 4.57
C GLY A 8 4.21 5.89 3.60
N VAL A 9 3.89 6.12 2.33
CA VAL A 9 4.04 5.12 1.26
C VAL A 9 5.49 4.63 1.13
N SER A 10 6.47 5.52 1.24
CA SER A 10 7.89 5.18 1.09
C SER A 10 8.37 4.24 2.20
N GLU A 11 7.99 4.52 3.45
CA GLU A 11 8.39 3.74 4.62
C GLU A 11 7.72 2.36 4.63
N VAL A 12 6.45 2.29 4.19
CA VAL A 12 5.66 1.05 4.28
C VAL A 12 5.86 0.15 3.04
N ILE A 13 5.83 0.75 1.84
CA ILE A 13 5.79 0.03 0.56
C ILE A 13 7.09 0.14 -0.23
N GLY A 14 7.98 1.10 0.05
CA GLY A 14 9.17 1.38 -0.77
C GLY A 14 9.95 0.14 -1.21
N GLU A 15 10.47 -0.64 -0.26
CA GLU A 15 11.24 -1.86 -0.55
C GLU A 15 10.37 -3.01 -1.09
N LYS A 16 9.07 -3.02 -0.78
CA LYS A 16 8.12 -4.08 -1.17
C LYS A 16 7.44 -3.79 -2.51
N ARG A 17 7.64 -2.60 -3.10
CA ARG A 17 6.89 -2.10 -4.26
C ARG A 17 6.87 -3.11 -5.40
N GLU A 18 8.04 -3.63 -5.76
CA GLU A 18 8.17 -4.58 -6.86
C GLU A 18 7.50 -5.92 -6.56
N ALA A 19 7.52 -6.37 -5.30
CA ALA A 19 6.79 -7.58 -4.90
C ALA A 19 5.28 -7.39 -4.99
N VAL A 20 4.76 -6.24 -4.54
CA VAL A 20 3.33 -5.89 -4.63
C VAL A 20 2.87 -5.84 -6.08
N LEU A 21 3.64 -5.18 -6.96
CA LEU A 21 3.29 -5.08 -8.38
C LEU A 21 3.29 -6.44 -9.08
N ARG A 22 4.31 -7.28 -8.83
CA ARG A 22 4.36 -8.64 -9.38
C ARG A 22 3.19 -9.49 -8.90
N LEU A 23 2.80 -9.36 -7.63
CA LEU A 23 1.68 -10.12 -7.08
C LEU A 23 0.35 -9.66 -7.69
N ALA A 24 0.16 -8.36 -7.83
CA ALA A 24 -1.02 -7.81 -8.50
C ALA A 24 -1.13 -8.35 -9.93
N GLU A 25 -0.05 -8.29 -10.71
CA GLU A 25 0.01 -8.81 -12.07
C GLU A 25 -0.29 -10.32 -12.12
N TYR A 26 0.31 -11.11 -11.23
CA TYR A 26 0.07 -12.56 -11.13
C TYR A 26 -1.42 -12.90 -10.91
N TYR A 27 -2.13 -12.08 -10.13
CA TYR A 27 -3.57 -12.23 -9.90
C TYR A 27 -4.46 -11.49 -10.91
N GLY A 28 -3.88 -10.90 -11.96
CA GLY A 28 -4.62 -10.16 -12.99
C GLY A 28 -5.11 -8.77 -12.56
N ALA A 29 -4.67 -8.27 -11.41
CA ALA A 29 -4.93 -6.89 -10.98
C ALA A 29 -3.99 -5.91 -11.71
N ARG A 30 -4.53 -4.75 -12.07
CA ARG A 30 -3.78 -3.63 -12.69
C ARG A 30 -4.09 -2.31 -11.99
N ASN A 31 -3.41 -1.24 -12.39
CA ASN A 31 -3.60 0.12 -11.85
C ASN A 31 -3.52 0.18 -10.31
N VAL A 32 -2.50 -0.47 -9.74
CA VAL A 32 -2.30 -0.52 -8.28
C VAL A 32 -2.01 0.87 -7.72
N ARG A 33 -2.79 1.27 -6.72
CA ARG A 33 -2.64 2.53 -5.97
C ARG A 33 -2.77 2.27 -4.47
N VAL A 34 -2.01 3.01 -3.68
CA VAL A 34 -2.18 3.05 -2.22
C VAL A 34 -3.18 4.15 -1.87
N PHE A 35 -4.10 3.88 -0.96
CA PHE A 35 -4.96 4.90 -0.39
C PHE A 35 -4.96 4.82 1.15
N GLY A 36 -5.87 5.54 1.80
CA GLY A 36 -6.00 5.46 3.26
C GLY A 36 -4.91 6.21 4.02
N SER A 37 -4.64 5.76 5.25
CA SER A 37 -3.71 6.41 6.19
C SER A 37 -2.28 6.47 5.65
N VAL A 38 -1.81 5.41 4.99
CA VAL A 38 -0.46 5.32 4.40
C VAL A 38 -0.28 6.36 3.30
N ALA A 39 -1.29 6.56 2.44
CA ALA A 39 -1.24 7.58 1.39
C ALA A 39 -1.22 9.01 1.95
N ARG A 40 -1.78 9.24 3.14
CA ARG A 40 -1.77 10.54 3.84
C ARG A 40 -0.53 10.76 4.70
N GLY A 41 0.31 9.76 4.89
CA GLY A 41 1.44 9.85 5.83
C GLY A 41 0.99 9.88 7.29
N ASP A 42 -0.16 9.27 7.60
CA ASP A 42 -0.77 9.23 8.94
C ASP A 42 -0.81 7.80 9.52
N ALA A 43 -0.21 6.81 8.84
CA ALA A 43 -0.22 5.43 9.31
C ALA A 43 0.66 5.25 10.55
N THR A 44 0.25 4.36 11.45
CA THR A 44 1.05 3.89 12.59
C THR A 44 1.58 2.48 12.31
N HIS A 45 2.41 1.95 13.21
CA HIS A 45 2.89 0.57 13.08
C HIS A 45 1.79 -0.50 13.11
N ASP A 46 0.64 -0.18 13.71
CA ASP A 46 -0.53 -1.07 13.79
C ASP A 46 -1.54 -0.82 12.65
N SER A 47 -1.23 0.09 11.72
CA SER A 47 -2.11 0.40 10.59
C SER A 47 -1.93 -0.62 9.46
N ASP A 48 -3.05 -1.02 8.86
CA ASP A 48 -3.07 -1.79 7.62
C ASP A 48 -2.66 -0.93 6.41
N VAL A 49 -2.46 -1.60 5.26
CA VAL A 49 -2.23 -0.94 3.96
C VAL A 49 -3.38 -1.23 3.03
N ASP A 50 -4.07 -0.18 2.61
CA ASP A 50 -5.18 -0.30 1.68
C ASP A 50 -4.75 -0.05 0.23
N PHE A 51 -5.20 -0.92 -0.68
CA PHE A 51 -4.94 -0.82 -2.11
C PHE A 51 -6.23 -0.65 -2.91
N LEU A 52 -6.18 0.22 -3.91
CA LEU A 52 -7.13 0.23 -5.01
C LEU A 52 -6.48 -0.44 -6.23
N VAL A 53 -7.23 -1.32 -6.88
CA VAL A 53 -6.81 -2.05 -8.07
C VAL A 53 -7.99 -2.20 -9.03
N ASP A 54 -7.68 -2.34 -10.31
CA ASP A 54 -8.64 -2.69 -11.35
C ASP A 54 -8.47 -4.16 -11.73
N PHE A 55 -9.56 -4.90 -11.84
CA PHE A 55 -9.58 -6.24 -12.43
C PHE A 55 -10.14 -6.20 -13.86
N PRO A 56 -9.79 -7.15 -14.73
CA PRO A 56 -10.50 -7.32 -15.99
C PRO A 56 -11.99 -7.63 -15.71
N PRO A 57 -12.90 -7.25 -16.63
CA PRO A 57 -14.27 -7.74 -16.59
C PRO A 57 -14.29 -9.27 -16.54
N GLY A 58 -15.21 -9.82 -15.73
CA GLY A 58 -15.45 -11.26 -15.63
C GLY A 58 -16.24 -11.82 -16.80
#